data_AF-A0A2I0SCG4-F1
#
_entry.id   AF-A0A2I0SCG4-F1
#
_cell.length_a   1.000
_cell.length_b   1.000
_cell.length_c   1.000
_cell.angle_alpha   90.00
_cell.angle_beta   90.00
_cell.angle_gamma   90.00
#
_symmetry.space_group_name_H-M   'P 1'
#
loop_
_entity.id
_entity.type
_entity.pdbx_description
1 polymer ?
#
loop_
_entity_poly.entity_id
_entity_poly.type
_entity_poly.pdbx_seq_one_letter_code
_entity_poly.pdbx_strand_id
1 'polypeptide(L)'
;MGRGHIDTFRIEGTGVDVPLLKGDVATVLTYVARRFAYEIDMLRPGDVEGHTAHRAVGTGFESNHLSGTAISIRPLFYPLGAQKGTGLSALEKVVVADILADCQGVIGWGGHTNPVKESHFQINVRPGDSRLARLARRIRGEDEAPGSGAGSIDPFLPDRRRKAAAYL
;
A
#
# COMPACT_ATOMS: atom_id res chain seq x y z
N MET A 1 12.12 -10.46 21.85
CA MET A 1 11.53 -9.58 20.81
C MET A 1 12.68 -8.90 20.08
N GLY A 2 13.01 -9.34 18.87
CA GLY A 2 14.07 -8.70 18.07
C GLY A 2 13.58 -7.34 17.56
N ARG A 3 14.43 -6.30 17.63
CA ARG A 3 14.19 -5.03 16.93
C ARG A 3 13.96 -5.34 15.45
N GLY A 4 12.87 -4.84 14.89
CA GLY A 4 12.61 -4.94 13.46
C GLY A 4 13.74 -4.28 12.67
N HIS A 5 14.28 -4.98 11.66
CA HIS A 5 15.33 -4.44 10.79
C HIS A 5 14.70 -3.67 9.64
N ILE A 6 15.08 -2.41 9.47
CA ILE A 6 14.69 -1.61 8.31
C ILE A 6 15.71 -1.84 7.20
N ASP A 7 15.23 -2.19 6.01
CA ASP A 7 16.01 -2.33 4.78
C ASP A 7 15.36 -1.50 3.67
N THR A 8 16.08 -1.25 2.57
CA THR A 8 15.53 -0.59 1.38
C THR A 8 15.12 -1.63 0.35
N PHE A 9 13.90 -1.52 -0.16
CA PHE A 9 13.32 -2.47 -1.11
C PHE A 9 12.90 -1.77 -2.39
N ARG A 10 13.27 -2.37 -3.53
CA ARG A 10 12.82 -1.94 -4.85
C ARG A 10 11.35 -2.32 -5.03
N ILE A 11 10.53 -1.38 -5.52
CA ILE A 11 9.20 -1.68 -6.04
C ILE A 11 9.40 -2.20 -7.47
N GLU A 12 9.22 -3.49 -7.67
CA GLU A 12 9.42 -4.14 -8.97
C GLU A 12 8.59 -3.49 -10.07
N GLY A 13 9.13 -3.48 -11.29
CA GLY A 13 8.52 -2.79 -12.43
C GLY A 13 8.71 -1.28 -12.44
N THR A 14 9.31 -0.70 -11.39
CA THR A 14 9.54 0.74 -11.26
C THR A 14 11.02 1.07 -11.01
N GLY A 15 11.33 2.37 -11.04
CA GLY A 15 12.62 2.91 -10.60
C GLY A 15 12.70 3.26 -9.12
N VAL A 16 11.71 2.89 -8.30
CA VAL A 16 11.50 3.43 -6.95
C VAL A 16 11.95 2.45 -5.87
N ASP A 17 12.78 2.95 -4.95
CA ASP A 17 13.22 2.26 -3.75
C ASP A 17 12.53 2.85 -2.51
N VAL A 18 12.14 2.02 -1.55
CA VAL A 18 11.44 2.45 -0.34
C VAL A 18 11.99 1.75 0.91
N PRO A 19 12.34 2.49 1.99
CA PRO A 19 12.79 1.89 3.24
C PRO A 19 11.61 1.30 4.01
N LEU A 20 11.67 0.03 4.40
CA LEU A 20 10.56 -0.69 5.06
C LEU A 20 11.08 -1.67 6.11
N LEU A 21 10.18 -2.10 7.00
CA LEU A 21 10.43 -3.25 7.86
C LEU A 21 10.57 -4.51 7.02
N LYS A 22 11.70 -5.20 7.18
CA LYS A 22 12.04 -6.43 6.46
C LYS A 22 10.98 -7.52 6.64
N GLY A 23 10.90 -8.40 5.64
CA GLY A 23 10.11 -9.63 5.68
C GLY A 23 8.75 -9.45 5.03
N ASP A 24 7.72 -10.03 5.65
CA ASP A 24 6.37 -10.05 5.09
C ASP A 24 5.77 -8.64 4.95
N VAL A 25 6.17 -7.70 5.82
CA VAL A 25 5.76 -6.29 5.71
C VAL A 25 6.26 -5.66 4.41
N ALA A 26 7.57 -5.74 4.15
CA ALA A 26 8.16 -5.25 2.91
C ALA A 26 7.51 -5.91 1.68
N THR A 27 7.25 -7.21 1.72
CA THR A 27 6.61 -7.96 0.62
C THR A 27 5.21 -7.39 0.32
N VAL A 28 4.37 -7.19 1.33
CA VAL A 28 3.00 -6.71 1.11
C VAL A 28 2.96 -5.24 0.71
N LEU A 29 3.76 -4.38 1.34
CA LEU A 29 3.73 -2.93 1.02
C LEU A 29 4.30 -2.62 -0.37
N THR A 30 5.35 -3.33 -0.80
CA THR A 30 5.86 -3.20 -2.18
C THR A 30 4.86 -3.72 -3.21
N TYR A 31 4.12 -4.80 -2.90
CA TYR A 31 3.01 -5.27 -3.73
C TYR A 31 1.92 -4.21 -3.91
N VAL A 32 1.48 -3.55 -2.82
CA VAL A 32 0.50 -2.45 -2.88
C VAL A 32 1.01 -1.32 -3.79
N ALA A 33 2.27 -0.90 -3.61
CA ALA A 33 2.85 0.15 -4.43
C ALA A 33 2.98 -0.25 -5.91
N ARG A 34 3.31 -1.50 -6.20
CA ARG A 34 3.39 -2.04 -7.57
C ARG A 34 2.02 -2.10 -8.25
N ARG A 35 0.97 -2.54 -7.54
CA ARG A 35 -0.42 -2.50 -8.02
C ARG A 35 -0.85 -1.06 -8.33
N PHE A 36 -0.56 -0.13 -7.43
CA PHE A 36 -0.82 1.30 -7.65
C PHE A 36 -0.10 1.80 -8.92
N ALA A 37 1.18 1.47 -9.07
CA ALA A 37 1.98 1.91 -10.22
C ALA A 37 1.39 1.47 -11.56
N TYR A 38 0.94 0.22 -11.65
CA TYR A 38 0.46 -0.36 -12.91
C TYR A 38 -0.99 -0.02 -13.23
N GLU A 39 -1.83 0.22 -12.23
CA GLU A 39 -3.27 0.37 -12.44
C GLU A 39 -3.77 1.81 -12.27
N ILE A 40 -2.94 2.72 -11.74
CA ILE A 40 -3.26 4.13 -11.58
C ILE A 40 -2.26 5.00 -12.34
N ASP A 41 -1.03 5.10 -11.88
CA ASP A 41 0.02 5.91 -12.52
C ASP A 41 1.41 5.42 -12.12
N MET A 42 2.31 5.32 -13.10
CA MET A 42 3.65 4.79 -12.91
C MET A 42 4.46 5.65 -11.94
N LEU A 43 5.04 4.98 -10.95
CA LEU A 43 5.81 5.63 -9.89
C LEU A 43 7.22 5.99 -10.35
N ARG A 44 7.66 7.19 -9.94
CA ARG A 44 8.98 7.76 -10.20
C ARG A 44 9.76 7.92 -8.90
N PRO A 45 11.10 8.04 -8.94
CA PRO A 45 11.88 8.32 -7.73
C PRO A 45 11.33 9.52 -6.96
N GLY A 46 11.09 9.36 -5.66
CA GLY A 46 10.47 10.37 -4.80
C GLY A 46 8.93 10.28 -4.69
N ASP A 47 8.27 9.46 -5.50
CA ASP A 47 6.81 9.27 -5.41
C ASP A 47 6.38 8.39 -4.22
N VAL A 48 7.29 7.70 -3.54
CA VAL A 48 6.93 6.84 -2.39
C VAL A 48 7.79 7.16 -1.19
N GLU A 49 7.13 7.41 -0.06
CA GLU A 49 7.75 7.59 1.25
C GLU A 49 7.49 6.33 2.10
N GLY A 50 8.53 5.80 2.75
CA GLY A 50 8.46 4.63 3.63
C GLY A 50 8.82 4.98 5.07
N HIS A 51 9.64 4.14 5.70
CA HIS A 51 10.19 4.40 7.02
C HIS A 51 10.92 5.75 7.09
N THR A 52 10.67 6.49 8.17
CA THR A 52 11.41 7.71 8.53
C THR A 52 11.81 7.66 9.99
N ALA A 53 12.96 8.27 10.32
CA ALA A 53 13.37 8.48 11.71
C ALA A 53 12.88 9.85 12.26
N HIS A 54 12.32 10.70 11.39
CA HIS A 54 11.88 12.03 11.76
C HIS A 54 10.54 11.99 12.50
N ARG A 55 10.55 12.46 13.75
CA ARG A 55 9.36 12.67 14.58
C ARG A 55 8.87 14.11 14.42
N ALA A 56 8.45 14.50 13.22
CA ALA A 56 7.70 15.75 13.09
C ALA A 56 6.27 15.51 13.61
N VAL A 57 5.75 16.45 14.39
CA VAL A 57 4.59 16.30 15.27
C VAL A 57 3.25 16.14 14.51
N GLY A 58 2.48 15.08 14.79
CA GLY A 58 1.05 15.24 15.13
C GLY A 58 0.00 14.30 14.52
N THR A 59 0.33 13.29 13.70
CA THR A 59 -0.68 12.42 13.07
C THR A 59 -0.47 10.94 13.39
N GLY A 60 -1.56 10.19 13.66
CA GLY A 60 -1.49 8.76 14.02
C GLY A 60 -0.74 7.88 13.02
N PHE A 61 -0.67 8.31 11.76
CA PHE A 61 0.09 7.67 10.68
C PHE A 61 1.60 7.63 10.92
N GLU A 62 2.17 8.60 11.65
CA GLU A 62 3.61 8.69 11.93
C GLU A 62 4.11 7.44 12.64
N SER A 63 3.32 6.85 13.53
CA SER A 63 3.72 5.66 14.27
C SER A 63 4.08 4.48 13.37
N ASN A 64 3.31 4.26 12.30
CA ASN A 64 3.56 3.18 11.35
C ASN A 64 4.72 3.49 10.40
N HIS A 65 4.93 4.77 10.05
CA HIS A 65 6.14 5.17 9.34
C HIS A 65 7.39 4.97 10.20
N LEU A 66 7.35 5.28 11.50
CA LEU A 66 8.48 5.06 12.42
C LEU A 66 8.83 3.57 12.61
N SER A 67 7.88 2.65 12.44
CA SER A 67 8.13 1.20 12.48
C SER A 67 8.40 0.57 11.12
N GLY A 68 8.35 1.33 10.02
CA GLY A 68 8.49 0.83 8.65
C GLY A 68 7.34 -0.06 8.19
N THR A 69 6.15 0.13 8.76
CA THR A 69 4.91 -0.63 8.48
C THR A 69 3.88 0.20 7.72
N ALA A 70 4.29 1.30 7.11
CA ALA A 70 3.46 2.13 6.23
C ALA A 70 4.26 2.69 5.06
N ILE A 71 3.53 3.04 4.00
CA ILE A 71 3.99 3.84 2.88
C ILE A 71 3.02 4.98 2.61
N SER A 72 3.54 6.10 2.10
CA SER A 72 2.74 7.15 1.48
C SER A 72 3.10 7.20 -0.01
N ILE A 73 2.11 6.99 -0.88
CA ILE A 73 2.27 7.05 -2.34
C ILE A 73 1.79 8.41 -2.83
N ARG A 74 2.67 9.13 -3.53
CA ARG A 74 2.49 10.47 -4.11
C ARG A 74 1.85 11.46 -3.12
N PRO A 75 2.41 11.64 -1.91
CA PRO A 75 1.79 12.45 -0.86
C PRO A 75 1.55 13.92 -1.24
N LEU A 76 2.32 14.47 -2.19
CA LEU A 76 2.10 15.82 -2.73
C LEU A 76 0.86 15.91 -3.64
N PHE A 77 0.51 14.82 -4.35
CA PHE A 77 -0.69 14.76 -5.19
C PHE A 77 -1.93 14.38 -4.38
N TYR A 78 -1.74 13.61 -3.31
CA TYR A 78 -2.80 13.14 -2.41
C TYR A 78 -2.56 13.63 -0.97
N PRO A 79 -2.72 14.95 -0.73
CA PRO A 79 -2.37 15.58 0.54
C PRO A 79 -3.32 15.19 1.69
N LEU A 80 -2.87 15.45 2.92
CA LEU A 80 -3.69 15.31 4.12
C LEU A 80 -4.88 16.27 4.06
N GLY A 81 -6.06 15.78 4.45
CA GLY A 81 -7.30 16.54 4.43
C GLY A 81 -7.89 16.73 3.03
N ALA A 82 -7.55 15.85 2.08
CA ALA A 82 -8.13 15.88 0.73
C ALA A 82 -9.66 16.03 0.77
N GLN A 83 -10.15 17.05 0.07
CA GLN A 83 -11.57 17.37 -0.10
C GLN A 83 -12.14 16.73 -1.36
N LYS A 84 -13.46 16.78 -1.52
CA LYS A 84 -14.13 16.34 -2.74
C LYS A 84 -13.56 17.09 -3.96
N GLY A 85 -13.04 16.34 -4.93
CA GLY A 85 -12.42 16.90 -6.14
C GLY A 85 -10.92 17.18 -6.01
N THR A 86 -10.33 16.98 -4.83
CA THR A 86 -8.88 16.93 -4.63
C THR A 86 -8.47 15.52 -4.25
N GLY A 87 -7.38 15.01 -4.81
CA GLY A 87 -6.89 13.67 -4.55
C GLY A 87 -7.31 12.66 -5.62
N LEU A 88 -7.53 11.40 -5.23
CA LEU A 88 -7.92 10.32 -6.14
C LEU A 88 -9.32 10.55 -6.72
N SER A 89 -9.44 10.34 -8.02
CA SER A 89 -10.72 10.27 -8.73
C SER A 89 -11.55 9.07 -8.27
N ALA A 90 -12.84 9.08 -8.62
CA ALA A 90 -13.73 7.96 -8.30
C ALA A 90 -13.28 6.64 -8.93
N LEU A 91 -12.67 6.67 -10.11
CA LEU A 91 -12.15 5.48 -10.79
C LEU A 91 -10.89 4.94 -10.09
N GLU A 92 -9.96 5.82 -9.72
CA GLU A 92 -8.77 5.41 -8.98
C GLU A 92 -9.12 4.85 -7.59
N LYS A 93 -10.17 5.37 -6.94
CA LYS A 93 -10.68 4.80 -5.69
C LYS A 93 -11.22 3.38 -5.85
N VAL A 94 -11.82 3.04 -7.00
CA VAL A 94 -12.22 1.65 -7.30
C VAL A 94 -10.99 0.74 -7.41
N VAL A 95 -9.92 1.21 -8.04
CA VAL A 95 -8.65 0.47 -8.11
C VAL A 95 -8.07 0.25 -6.71
N VAL A 96 -8.00 1.31 -5.90
CA VAL A 96 -7.54 1.20 -4.50
C VAL A 96 -8.41 0.21 -3.71
N ALA A 97 -9.73 0.28 -3.85
CA ALA A 97 -10.63 -0.65 -3.18
C ALA A 97 -10.41 -2.12 -3.62
N ASP A 98 -10.08 -2.37 -4.90
CA ASP A 98 -9.69 -3.71 -5.35
C ASP A 98 -8.37 -4.18 -4.72
N ILE A 99 -7.36 -3.31 -4.64
CA ILE A 99 -6.09 -3.60 -3.98
C ILE A 99 -6.33 -3.98 -2.51
N LEU A 100 -7.17 -3.23 -1.80
CA LEU A 100 -7.54 -3.52 -0.40
C LEU A 100 -8.28 -4.85 -0.27
N ALA A 101 -9.21 -5.13 -1.17
CA ALA A 101 -9.92 -6.41 -1.21
C ALA A 101 -8.96 -7.58 -1.44
N ASP A 102 -7.97 -7.42 -2.33
CA ASP A 102 -6.95 -8.45 -2.58
C ASP A 102 -6.03 -8.67 -1.37
N CYS A 103 -5.81 -7.61 -0.58
CA CYS A 103 -5.07 -7.67 0.68
C CYS A 103 -5.89 -8.24 1.85
N GLN A 104 -7.19 -8.51 1.69
CA GLN A 104 -8.02 -9.24 2.65
C GLN A 104 -7.94 -8.69 4.10
N GLY A 105 -7.96 -7.36 4.23
CA GLY A 105 -7.90 -6.66 5.51
C GLY A 105 -6.53 -6.61 6.19
N VAL A 106 -5.46 -7.08 5.53
CA VAL A 106 -4.07 -6.91 5.99
C VAL A 106 -3.60 -5.46 5.85
N ILE A 107 -4.14 -4.75 4.86
CA ILE A 107 -3.82 -3.35 4.58
C ILE A 107 -4.99 -2.45 4.98
N GLY A 108 -4.65 -1.34 5.64
CA GLY A 108 -5.54 -0.22 5.88
C GLY A 108 -5.15 0.97 5.00
N TRP A 109 -6.12 1.80 4.64
CA TRP A 109 -5.94 2.95 3.76
C TRP A 109 -6.37 4.25 4.46
N GLY A 110 -5.57 5.30 4.32
CA GLY A 110 -5.85 6.61 4.89
C GLY A 110 -7.01 7.34 4.21
N GLY A 111 -7.56 6.84 3.10
CA GLY A 111 -8.83 7.36 2.58
C GLY A 111 -10.03 7.11 3.49
N HIS A 112 -9.94 6.12 4.38
CA HIS A 112 -11.00 5.78 5.34
C HIS A 112 -10.86 6.47 6.70
N THR A 113 -9.90 7.38 6.85
CA THR A 113 -9.64 8.08 8.11
C THR A 113 -10.18 9.50 8.12
N ASN A 114 -10.21 10.12 9.30
CA ASN A 114 -10.51 11.54 9.46
C ASN A 114 -9.38 12.21 10.29
N PRO A 115 -8.61 13.16 9.73
CA PRO A 115 -8.67 13.63 8.34
C PRO A 115 -8.28 12.56 7.32
N VAL A 116 -8.78 12.71 6.09
CA VAL A 116 -8.48 11.84 4.95
C VAL A 116 -7.01 11.99 4.55
N LYS A 117 -6.31 10.88 4.28
CA LYS A 117 -4.95 10.85 3.74
C LYS A 117 -4.83 9.76 2.67
N GLU A 118 -5.31 10.04 1.46
CA GLU A 118 -5.45 9.04 0.39
C GLU A 118 -4.10 8.46 -0.12
N SER A 119 -2.99 9.16 0.14
CA SER A 119 -1.65 8.64 -0.11
C SER A 119 -1.24 7.49 0.81
N HIS A 120 -1.86 7.35 1.99
CA HIS A 120 -1.35 6.52 3.07
C HIS A 120 -1.87 5.08 3.04
N PHE A 121 -0.95 4.12 3.12
CA PHE A 121 -1.23 2.69 3.26
C PHE A 121 -0.41 2.11 4.41
N GLN A 122 -1.01 1.23 5.21
CA GLN A 122 -0.32 0.61 6.35
C GLN A 122 -0.72 -0.83 6.58
N ILE A 123 0.16 -1.58 7.24
CA ILE A 123 -0.21 -2.86 7.85
C ILE A 123 -1.27 -2.60 8.94
N ASN A 124 -2.41 -3.29 8.83
CA ASN A 124 -3.58 -3.10 9.69
C ASN A 124 -3.87 -4.32 10.58
N VAL A 125 -2.90 -5.21 10.72
CA VAL A 125 -2.98 -6.39 11.59
C VAL A 125 -1.89 -6.33 12.65
N ARG A 126 -2.13 -6.99 13.78
CA ARG A 126 -1.16 -7.02 14.88
C ARG A 126 0.09 -7.81 14.49
N PRO A 127 1.27 -7.51 15.07
CA PRO A 127 2.46 -8.33 14.90
C PRO A 127 2.17 -9.81 15.19
N GLY A 128 2.62 -10.70 14.29
CA GLY A 128 2.38 -12.14 14.40
C GLY A 128 1.03 -12.64 13.85
N ASP A 129 0.16 -11.77 13.32
CA ASP A 129 -1.08 -12.21 12.68
C ASP A 129 -0.78 -13.05 11.43
N SER A 130 -1.29 -14.29 11.44
CA SER A 130 -1.10 -15.26 10.36
C SER A 130 -1.59 -14.80 8.98
N ARG A 131 -2.51 -13.82 8.91
CA ARG A 131 -2.99 -13.25 7.64
C ARG A 131 -1.89 -12.56 6.87
N LEU A 132 -0.99 -11.83 7.55
CA LEU A 132 0.14 -11.16 6.92
C LEU A 132 1.07 -12.18 6.24
N ALA A 133 1.45 -13.23 6.97
CA ALA A 133 2.31 -14.28 6.45
C ALA A 133 1.66 -15.07 5.30
N ARG A 134 0.35 -15.31 5.37
CA ARG A 134 -0.40 -15.95 4.26
C ARG A 134 -0.40 -15.08 3.01
N LEU A 135 -0.69 -13.78 3.16
CA LEU A 135 -0.71 -12.84 2.04
C LEU A 135 0.67 -12.72 1.40
N ALA A 136 1.73 -12.56 2.19
CA ALA A 136 3.10 -12.47 1.68
C ALA A 136 3.54 -13.75 0.95
N ARG A 137 3.14 -14.95 1.41
CA ARG A 137 3.39 -16.20 0.68
C ARG A 137 2.64 -16.26 -0.65
N ARG A 138 1.38 -15.82 -0.69
CA ARG A 138 0.61 -15.75 -1.93
C ARG A 138 1.31 -14.85 -2.95
N ILE A 139 1.67 -13.63 -2.55
CA ILE A 139 2.34 -12.65 -3.42
C ILE A 139 3.63 -13.24 -4.00
N ARG A 140 4.50 -13.83 -3.17
CA ARG A 140 5.73 -14.47 -3.65
C ARG A 140 5.48 -15.59 -4.67
N GLY A 141 4.43 -16.40 -4.45
CA GLY A 141 4.04 -17.44 -5.42
C GLY A 141 3.45 -16.87 -6.72
N GLU A 142 2.83 -15.69 -6.68
CA GLU A 142 2.37 -14.98 -7.89
C GLU A 142 3.54 -14.43 -8.69
N ASP A 143 4.58 -13.89 -8.03
CA ASP A 143 5.77 -13.37 -8.70
C ASP A 143 6.61 -14.47 -9.38
N GLU A 144 6.51 -15.71 -8.91
CA GLU A 144 7.13 -16.88 -9.55
C GLU A 144 6.36 -17.38 -10.78
N ALA A 145 5.09 -16.97 -10.96
CA ALA A 145 4.21 -17.41 -12.03
C ALA A 145 4.03 -16.33 -13.12
N PRO A 146 4.53 -16.56 -14.36
CA PRO A 146 4.37 -15.59 -15.44
C PRO A 146 2.90 -15.24 -15.73
N GLY A 147 2.59 -13.95 -15.83
CA GLY A 147 1.24 -13.45 -16.09
C GLY A 147 0.31 -13.41 -14.87
N SER A 148 0.80 -13.74 -13.68
CA SER A 148 0.07 -13.58 -12.42
C SER A 148 0.49 -12.31 -11.66
N GLY A 149 -0.38 -11.83 -10.78
CA GLY A 149 -0.07 -10.75 -9.84
C GLY A 149 -0.18 -9.33 -10.40
N ALA A 150 0.60 -8.41 -9.86
CA ALA A 150 0.46 -6.99 -10.17
C ALA A 150 0.79 -6.68 -11.63
N GLY A 151 -0.12 -5.97 -12.31
CA GLY A 151 0.01 -5.58 -13.72
C GLY A 151 -0.73 -6.49 -14.70
N SER A 152 -1.24 -7.65 -14.28
CA SER A 152 -2.11 -8.51 -15.08
C SER A 152 -3.57 -8.55 -14.61
N ILE A 153 -3.90 -7.71 -13.61
CA ILE A 153 -5.21 -7.71 -12.96
C ILE A 153 -6.04 -6.53 -13.49
N ASP A 154 -7.25 -6.83 -13.95
CA ASP A 154 -8.26 -5.83 -14.29
C ASP A 154 -9.21 -5.60 -13.10
N PRO A 155 -9.11 -4.44 -12.41
CA PRO A 155 -9.94 -4.13 -11.24
C PRO A 155 -11.41 -3.88 -11.61
N PHE A 156 -11.74 -3.69 -12.89
CA PHE A 156 -13.10 -3.38 -13.35
C PHE A 156 -13.91 -4.61 -13.75
N LEU A 157 -13.33 -5.81 -13.71
CA LEU A 157 -14.08 -7.06 -13.89
C LEU A 157 -15.23 -7.16 -12.87
N PRO A 158 -16.42 -7.69 -13.25
CA PRO A 158 -17.60 -7.69 -12.39
C PRO A 158 -17.38 -8.31 -11.00
N ASP A 159 -16.68 -9.42 -10.93
CA ASP A 159 -16.38 -10.11 -9.67
C ASP A 159 -15.42 -9.33 -8.77
N ARG A 160 -14.47 -8.60 -9.37
CA ARG A 160 -13.50 -7.76 -8.66
C ARG A 160 -14.19 -6.53 -8.09
N ARG A 161 -15.01 -5.85 -8.89
CA ARG A 161 -15.86 -4.73 -8.44
C ARG A 161 -16.78 -5.13 -7.28
N ARG A 162 -17.37 -6.33 -7.34
CA ARG A 162 -18.22 -6.84 -6.24
C ARG A 162 -17.43 -6.99 -4.93
N LYS A 163 -16.19 -7.48 -4.99
CA LYS A 163 -15.31 -7.59 -3.81
C LYS A 163 -14.86 -6.21 -3.31
N ALA A 164 -14.46 -5.33 -4.22
CA ALA A 164 -14.00 -3.98 -3.93
C ALA A 164 -15.08 -3.10 -3.29
N ALA A 165 -16.37 -3.33 -3.59
CA ALA A 165 -17.47 -2.54 -3.06
C ALA A 165 -17.52 -2.47 -1.52
N ALA A 166 -16.96 -3.46 -0.81
CA ALA A 166 -16.85 -3.46 0.64
C ALA A 166 -15.77 -2.49 1.20
N TYR A 167 -14.96 -1.89 0.33
CA TYR A 167 -13.81 -1.04 0.65
C TYR A 167 -13.91 0.38 0.06
N LEU A 168 -15.05 0.73 -0.54
CA LEU A 168 -15.34 2.08 -1.04
C LEU A 168 -15.89 2.99 0.05
#